data_AF-A0A1X9YZK3-F1
#
_entry.id   AF-A0A1X9YZK3-F1
#
_cell.length_a   1.000
_cell.length_b   1.000
_cell.length_c   1.000
_cell.angle_alpha   90.00
_cell.angle_beta   90.00
_cell.angle_gamma   90.00
#
_symmetry.space_group_name_H-M   'P 1'
#
loop_
_entity.id
_entity.type
_entity.pdbx_description
1 polymer ?
#
loop_
_entity_poly.entity_id
_entity_poly.type
_entity_poly.pdbx_seq_one_letter_code
_entity_poly.pdbx_strand_id
1 'polypeptide(L)'
;MIQKELTELTDEELLQEAKKKKSAAITNAVLIGFLAGVVFYSVMKNSLGFLTLIPLFFIYKLVNNSKYDNQELENLLKERGLK
;
A
#
# COMPACT_ATOMS: atom_id res chain seq x y z
N MET A 1 13.56 11.56 -9.50
CA MET A 1 13.41 12.10 -8.13
C MET A 1 14.39 11.33 -7.26
N ILE A 2 15.33 12.03 -6.63
CA ILE A 2 16.25 11.42 -5.67
C ILE A 2 15.40 10.93 -4.50
N GLN A 3 15.49 9.65 -4.18
CA GLN A 3 14.79 9.05 -3.06
C GLN A 3 15.54 9.51 -1.81
N LYS A 4 15.08 10.60 -1.17
CA LYS A 4 15.62 11.01 0.13
C LYS A 4 15.36 9.87 1.11
N GLU A 5 16.39 9.50 1.86
CA GLU A 5 16.27 8.55 2.97
C GLU A 5 15.31 9.14 4.02
N LEU A 6 14.54 8.29 4.71
CA LEU A 6 13.57 8.74 5.72
C LEU A 6 14.24 9.61 6.81
N THR A 7 15.53 9.35 7.08
CA THR A 7 16.36 10.10 8.02
C THR A 7 16.61 11.55 7.61
N GLU A 8 16.58 11.88 6.32
CA GLU A 8 16.84 13.21 5.78
C GLU A 8 15.60 14.12 5.77
N LEU A 9 14.42 13.56 6.09
CA LEU A 9 13.17 14.32 6.14
C LEU A 9 13.07 15.13 7.44
N THR A 10 12.50 16.32 7.31
CA THR A 10 12.08 17.14 8.46
C THR A 10 10.89 16.50 9.19
N ASP A 11 10.62 16.93 10.42
CA ASP A 11 9.54 16.35 11.24
C ASP A 11 8.16 16.53 10.60
N GLU A 12 7.92 17.67 9.92
CA GLU A 12 6.69 17.91 9.17
C GLU A 12 6.58 16.97 7.96
N GLU A 13 7.67 16.76 7.21
CA GLU A 13 7.71 15.85 6.07
C GLU A 13 7.51 14.39 6.51
N LEU A 14 8.10 13.98 7.64
CA LEU A 14 7.92 12.66 8.23
C LEU A 14 6.47 12.39 8.62
N LEU A 15 5.81 13.36 9.28
CA LEU A 15 4.41 13.26 9.65
C LEU A 15 3.49 13.22 8.42
N GLN A 16 3.82 13.98 7.37
CA GLN A 16 3.09 13.92 6.10
C GLN A 16 3.24 12.56 5.41
N GLU A 17 4.47 12.02 5.34
CA GLU A 17 4.73 10.71 4.74
C GLU A 17 4.02 9.59 5.53
N ALA A 18 3.97 9.68 6.85
CA ALA A 18 3.23 8.75 7.71
C ALA A 18 1.72 8.77 7.44
N LYS A 19 1.11 9.97 7.34
CA LYS A 19 -0.30 10.13 6.98
C LYS A 19 -0.59 9.58 5.59
N LYS A 20 0.28 9.88 4.63
CA LYS A 20 0.16 9.43 3.25
C LYS A 20 0.25 7.91 3.15
N LYS A 21 1.19 7.27 3.86
CA LYS A 21 1.29 5.81 3.93
C LYS A 21 0.05 5.19 4.55
N LYS A 22 -0.47 5.75 5.65
CA LYS A 22 -1.72 5.26 6.26
C LYS A 22 -2.89 5.34 5.29
N SER A 23 -3.05 6.47 4.60
CA SER A 23 -4.09 6.64 3.59
C SER A 23 -3.92 5.66 2.42
N ALA A 24 -2.70 5.51 1.91
CA ALA A 24 -2.38 4.55 0.84
C ALA A 24 -2.65 3.10 1.27
N ALA A 25 -2.35 2.72 2.51
CA ALA A 25 -2.66 1.40 3.03
C ALA A 25 -4.16 1.11 3.04
N ILE A 26 -4.99 2.08 3.46
CA ILE A 26 -6.45 1.97 3.44
C ILE A 26 -6.95 1.85 2.00
N THR A 27 -6.50 2.74 1.10
CA THR A 27 -6.88 2.67 -0.32
C THR A 27 -6.47 1.34 -0.95
N ASN A 28 -5.28 0.84 -0.64
CA ASN A 28 -4.81 -0.45 -1.13
C ASN A 28 -5.68 -1.60 -0.60
N ALA A 29 -6.04 -1.59 0.69
CA ALA A 29 -6.91 -2.60 1.27
C ALA A 29 -8.30 -2.61 0.62
N VAL A 30 -8.88 -1.43 0.36
CA VAL A 30 -10.16 -1.29 -0.34
C VAL A 30 -10.07 -1.84 -1.77
N LEU A 31 -9.01 -1.49 -2.51
CA LEU A 31 -8.79 -1.98 -3.87
C LEU A 31 -8.60 -3.50 -3.90
N ILE A 32 -7.79 -4.06 -2.99
CA ILE A 32 -7.60 -5.51 -2.87
C ILE A 32 -8.93 -6.20 -2.57
N GLY A 33 -9.72 -5.70 -1.62
CA GLY A 33 -11.03 -6.25 -1.30
C GLY A 33 -12.00 -6.20 -2.49
N PHE A 34 -12.03 -5.09 -3.23
CA PHE A 34 -12.82 -4.96 -4.46
C PHE A 34 -12.39 -5.97 -5.52
N LEU A 35 -11.09 -6.08 -5.79
CA LEU A 35 -10.55 -7.02 -6.78
C LEU A 35 -10.79 -8.48 -6.37
N ALA A 36 -10.63 -8.81 -5.10
CA ALA A 36 -10.95 -10.12 -4.56
C ALA A 36 -12.44 -10.45 -4.73
N GLY A 37 -13.33 -9.48 -4.50
CA GLY A 37 -14.77 -9.62 -4.75
C GLY A 37 -15.09 -9.90 -6.22
N VAL A 38 -14.43 -9.20 -7.15
CA VAL A 38 -14.57 -9.44 -8.60
C VAL A 38 -14.13 -10.87 -8.97
N VAL A 39 -12.99 -11.33 -8.43
CA VAL A 39 -12.51 -12.70 -8.64
C VAL A 39 -13.51 -13.71 -8.09
N PHE A 40 -14.03 -13.50 -6.88
CA PHE A 40 -15.00 -14.39 -6.26
C PHE A 40 -16.31 -14.48 -7.07
N TYR A 41 -16.84 -13.34 -7.52
CA TYR A 41 -18.03 -13.30 -8.38
C TYR A 41 -17.79 -14.02 -9.72
N SER A 42 -16.61 -13.83 -10.32
CA SER A 42 -16.21 -14.51 -11.56
C SER A 42 -16.17 -16.02 -11.40
N VAL A 43 -15.63 -16.53 -10.28
CA VAL A 43 -15.63 -17.96 -9.93
C VAL A 43 -17.06 -18.48 -9.81
N MET A 44 -17.93 -17.78 -9.07
CA MET A 44 -19.34 -18.17 -8.90
C MET A 44 -20.11 -18.21 -10.23
N LYS A 45 -19.79 -17.32 -11.17
CA LYS A 45 -20.38 -17.29 -12.51
C LYS A 45 -19.67 -18.21 -13.51
N ASN A 46 -18.68 -18.98 -13.07
CA ASN A 46 -17.85 -19.87 -13.88
C ASN A 46 -17.20 -19.16 -15.09
N SER A 47 -16.97 -17.85 -14.96
CA SER A 47 -16.35 -17.00 -15.99
C SER A 47 -14.87 -16.81 -15.71
N LEU A 48 -14.21 -17.90 -15.28
CA LEU A 48 -12.78 -17.98 -15.04
C LEU A 48 -12.05 -17.91 -16.38
N GLY A 49 -11.74 -16.70 -16.80
CA GLY A 49 -11.00 -16.43 -18.03
C GLY A 49 -9.83 -15.48 -17.79
N PHE A 50 -9.19 -15.06 -18.88
CA PHE A 50 -8.08 -14.10 -18.85
C PHE A 50 -8.39 -12.81 -18.04
N LEU A 51 -9.67 -12.43 -17.97
CA LEU A 51 -10.12 -11.28 -17.20
C LEU A 51 -9.89 -11.40 -15.69
N THR A 52 -9.70 -12.61 -15.11
CA THR A 52 -9.36 -12.77 -13.68
C THR A 52 -7.87 -12.59 -13.40
N LEU A 53 -7.01 -12.75 -14.41
CA LEU A 53 -5.58 -12.50 -14.30
C LEU A 53 -5.28 -11.01 -14.09
N ILE A 54 -6.11 -10.13 -14.66
CA ILE A 54 -5.97 -8.68 -14.51
C ILE A 54 -6.13 -8.27 -13.03
N PRO A 55 -7.25 -8.57 -12.33
CA PRO A 55 -7.38 -8.36 -10.89
C PRO A 55 -6.23 -8.97 -10.08
N LEU A 56 -5.84 -10.21 -10.41
CA LEU A 56 -4.79 -10.92 -9.68
C LEU A 56 -3.43 -10.22 -9.79
N PHE A 57 -3.09 -9.73 -10.99
CA PHE A 57 -1.89 -8.94 -11.24
C PHE A 57 -1.93 -7.61 -10.46
N PHE A 58 -3.08 -6.92 -10.45
CA PHE A 58 -3.23 -5.68 -9.69
C PHE A 58 -3.06 -5.90 -8.19
N ILE A 59 -3.64 -6.97 -7.62
CA ILE A 59 -3.45 -7.33 -6.21
C ILE A 59 -1.95 -7.54 -5.92
N TYR A 60 -1.26 -8.34 -6.72
CA TYR A 60 0.18 -8.58 -6.56
C TYR A 60 0.99 -7.27 -6.59
N LYS A 61 0.72 -6.41 -7.58
CA LYS A 61 1.40 -5.12 -7.72
C LYS A 61 1.11 -4.16 -6.56
N LEU A 62 -0.08 -4.22 -5.97
CA LEU A 62 -0.47 -3.38 -4.83
C LEU A 62 0.22 -3.82 -3.54
N VAL A 63 0.30 -5.14 -3.31
CA VAL A 63 1.00 -5.73 -2.16
C VAL A 63 2.49 -5.45 -2.22
N ASN A 64 3.09 -5.54 -3.41
CA ASN A 64 4.53 -5.35 -3.60
C ASN A 64 4.97 -3.86 -3.76
N ASN A 65 4.07 -2.89 -3.56
CA ASN A 65 4.38 -1.46 -3.77
C ASN A 65 4.97 -0.73 -2.54
N SER A 66 5.45 -1.46 -1.54
CA SER A 66 6.03 -0.83 -0.35
C SER A 66 7.38 -0.20 -0.68
N LYS A 67 7.38 1.11 -0.98
CA LYS A 67 8.61 1.90 -1.23
C LYS A 67 9.57 1.98 -0.03
N TYR A 68 9.08 1.81 1.19
CA TYR A 68 9.89 1.84 2.42
C TYR A 68 9.27 0.91 3.46
N ASP A 69 10.10 0.33 4.32
CA ASP A 69 9.66 -0.46 5.46
C ASP A 69 8.83 0.43 6.40
N ASN A 70 7.62 -0.02 6.72
CA ASN A 70 6.76 0.71 7.65
C ASN A 70 7.40 0.76 9.05
N GLN A 71 8.24 -0.22 9.41
CA GLN A 71 8.94 -0.25 10.68
C GLN A 71 9.98 0.86 10.78
N GLU A 72 10.72 1.15 9.71
CA GLU A 72 11.76 2.19 9.70
C GLU A 72 11.16 3.58 9.93
N LEU A 73 10.08 3.92 9.22
CA LEU A 73 9.36 5.17 9.42
C LEU A 73 8.77 5.26 10.84
N GLU A 74 8.23 4.17 11.37
CA GLU A 74 7.65 4.16 12.72
C GLU A 74 8.71 4.33 13.80
N ASN A 75 9.89 3.72 13.63
CA ASN A 75 11.01 3.87 14.54
C ASN A 75 11.52 5.32 14.55
N LEU A 76 11.66 5.97 13.38
CA LEU A 76 12.08 7.37 13.29
C LEU A 76 11.07 8.33 13.92
N LEU A 77 9.77 8.08 13.76
CA LEU A 77 8.74 8.88 14.42
C LEU A 77 8.80 8.76 15.95
N LYS A 78 9.08 7.56 16.49
CA LYS A 78 9.24 7.32 17.92
C LYS A 78 10.52 7.95 18.47
N GLU A 79 11.64 7.81 17.74
CA GLU A 79 12.94 8.38 18.12
C GLU A 79 12.88 9.91 18.24
N ARG A 80 12.11 10.55 17.37
CA ARG A 80 11.90 12.01 17.39
C ARG A 80 10.73 12.48 18.26
N GLY A 81 10.06 11.58 18.99
CA GLY A 81 8.95 11.92 19.88
C GLY A 81 7.69 12.44 19.17
N LEU A 82 7.52 12.11 17.89
CA LEU A 82 6.39 12.53 17.06
C LEU A 82 5.19 11.56 17.15
N LYS A 83 5.35 10.41 17.82
CA LYS A 83 4.31 9.40 18.04
C LYS A 83 4.60 8.50 19.26
#